data_AF-A0AB34FX71-F1
#
_entry.id   AF-A0AB34FX71-F1
#
_cell.length_a   1.000
_cell.length_b   1.000
_cell.length_c   1.000
_cell.angle_alpha   90.00
_cell.angle_beta   90.00
_cell.angle_gamma   90.00
#
_symmetry.space_group_name_H-M   'P 1'
#
loop_
_entity.id
_entity.type
_entity.pdbx_description
1 polymer ?
#
loop_
_entity_poly.entity_id
_entity_poly.type
_entity_poly.pdbx_seq_one_letter_code
_entity_poly.pdbx_strand_id
1 'polypeptide(L)'
;MTAAIMTLSLLILGIEIIAHAGFPSSVQSSESHGSQQQQDLVPLAPSPSHCGSSVEEAKQLGCLFDELSFAWQPPACYDGETIGEFLAAGSWEFFADEDSTEPVPHDQLALTAEPVHVTFRFHVAHCMFLRRQMVRLLRRGAAMDSHIGAYKHTVHCGKTMLNKAGRGNDRYTTAPILYPVCKPLQDWRS
;
A
#
# COMPACT_ATOMS: atom_id res chain seq x y z
N MET A 1 30.96 23.45 40.30
CA MET A 1 30.20 22.60 39.36
C MET A 1 29.35 23.38 38.35
N THR A 2 29.02 24.66 38.61
CA THR A 2 28.21 25.50 37.72
C THR A 2 28.98 26.12 36.54
N ALA A 3 30.26 26.45 36.72
CA ALA A 3 31.08 27.06 35.66
C ALA A 3 31.38 26.11 34.48
N ALA A 4 31.62 24.83 34.75
CA ALA A 4 31.92 23.83 33.72
C ALA A 4 30.71 23.48 32.83
N ILE A 5 29.49 23.64 33.36
CA ILE A 5 28.24 23.38 32.64
C ILE A 5 27.96 24.53 31.66
N MET A 6 28.19 25.79 32.06
CA MET A 6 28.04 26.94 31.17
C MET A 6 29.03 26.94 30.00
N THR A 7 30.28 26.51 30.23
CA THR A 7 31.28 26.41 29.15
C THR A 7 30.94 25.32 28.13
N LEU A 8 30.33 24.22 28.57
CA LEU A 8 29.94 23.13 27.68
C LEU A 8 28.71 23.53 26.81
N SER A 9 27.75 24.28 27.38
CA SER A 9 26.59 24.77 26.63
C SER A 9 26.94 25.81 25.56
N LEU A 10 27.92 26.68 25.82
CA LEU A 10 28.39 27.67 24.84
C LEU A 10 29.18 27.02 23.68
N LEU A 11 29.91 25.94 23.94
CA LEU A 11 30.62 25.17 22.91
C LEU A 11 29.65 24.43 21.98
N ILE A 12 28.56 23.86 22.51
CA ILE A 12 27.56 23.13 21.70
C ILE A 12 26.80 24.09 20.76
N LEU A 13 26.44 25.30 21.23
CA LEU A 13 25.79 26.33 20.40
C LEU A 13 26.73 26.93 19.34
N GLY A 14 28.05 26.95 19.58
CA GLY A 14 29.02 27.43 18.59
C GLY A 14 29.26 26.48 17.42
N ILE A 15 29.12 25.16 17.64
CA ILE A 15 29.32 24.13 16.61
C ILE A 15 28.14 24.09 15.62
N GLU A 16 26.91 24.36 16.09
CA GLU A 16 25.71 24.41 15.24
C GLU A 16 25.71 25.60 14.25
N ILE A 17 26.32 26.73 14.62
CA ILE A 17 26.39 27.93 13.75
C ILE A 17 27.37 27.70 12.59
N ILE A 18 28.44 26.94 12.81
CA ILE A 18 29.44 26.62 11.77
C ILE A 18 28.91 25.55 10.79
N ALA A 19 28.00 24.67 11.23
CA ALA A 19 27.38 23.64 10.39
C ALA A 19 26.31 24.19 9.41
N HIS A 20 25.74 25.37 9.67
CA HIS A 20 24.75 26.02 8.79
C HIS A 20 25.34 27.12 7.91
N ALA A 21 26.59 27.53 8.14
CA ALA A 21 27.33 28.46 7.28
C ALA A 21 28.13 27.71 6.20
N GLY A 22 27.44 26.85 5.44
CA GLY A 22 27.98 26.17 4.27
C GLY A 22 28.00 27.07 3.04
N PHE A 23 29.17 27.64 2.78
CA PHE A 23 29.78 28.24 1.57
C PHE A 23 28.90 28.69 0.37
N PRO A 24 29.12 29.93 -0.15
CA PRO A 24 28.55 30.33 -1.43
C PRO A 24 29.23 29.56 -2.57
N SER A 25 28.50 28.64 -3.20
CA SER A 25 28.95 27.95 -4.40
C SER A 25 29.19 28.97 -5.52
N SER A 26 30.43 29.01 -6.02
CA SER A 26 30.82 29.76 -7.21
C SER A 26 29.99 29.32 -8.41
N VAL A 27 29.20 30.24 -8.98
CA VAL A 27 28.52 30.07 -10.26
C VAL A 27 29.58 30.10 -11.35
N GLN A 28 29.80 28.96 -12.01
CA GLN A 28 30.63 28.87 -13.21
C GLN A 28 29.71 28.81 -14.43
N SER A 29 29.65 29.91 -15.17
CA SER A 29 28.98 30.01 -16.47
C SER A 29 29.79 29.24 -17.52
N SER A 30 29.24 28.16 -18.07
CA SER A 30 29.76 27.55 -19.29
C SER A 30 28.86 27.93 -20.46
N GLU A 31 29.46 28.65 -21.42
CA GLU A 31 28.88 29.07 -22.68
C GLU A 31 28.39 27.90 -23.55
N SER A 32 27.41 28.22 -24.39
CA SER A 32 26.73 27.34 -25.33
C SER A 32 27.68 26.68 -26.34
N HIS A 33 27.65 25.36 -26.42
CA HIS A 33 27.91 24.64 -27.66
C HIS A 33 26.73 23.73 -27.96
N GLY A 34 26.09 23.98 -29.10
CA GLY A 34 24.94 23.24 -29.57
C GLY A 34 25.29 21.80 -29.87
N SER A 35 24.51 20.88 -29.32
CA SER A 35 24.45 19.49 -29.74
C SER A 35 23.02 18.99 -29.52
N GLN A 36 22.32 18.85 -30.64
CA GLN A 36 21.22 17.94 -30.95
C GLN A 36 20.34 17.44 -29.80
N GLN A 37 19.04 17.76 -29.90
CA GLN A 37 17.94 17.20 -29.11
C GLN A 37 17.97 15.66 -29.15
N GLN A 38 18.55 15.06 -28.12
CA GLN A 38 18.11 13.75 -27.65
C GLN A 38 16.97 14.04 -26.69
N GLN A 39 15.73 13.88 -27.16
CA GLN A 39 14.58 13.85 -26.26
C GLN A 39 14.74 12.59 -25.41
N ASP A 40 15.30 12.74 -24.22
CA ASP A 40 15.16 11.76 -23.16
C ASP A 40 13.67 11.45 -23.04
N LEU A 41 13.31 10.20 -23.28
CA LEU A 41 11.98 9.68 -23.02
C LEU A 41 11.71 9.90 -21.54
N VAL A 42 11.01 10.99 -21.21
CA VAL A 42 10.35 11.12 -19.91
C VAL A 42 9.52 9.85 -19.76
N PRO A 43 9.79 8.98 -18.77
CA PRO A 43 8.96 7.81 -18.57
C PRO A 43 7.53 8.31 -18.44
N LEU A 44 6.68 7.93 -19.39
CA LEU A 44 5.27 8.27 -19.35
C LEU A 44 4.80 7.83 -17.96
N ALA A 45 4.24 8.76 -17.17
CA ALA A 45 3.64 8.40 -15.90
C ALA A 45 2.74 7.17 -16.15
N PRO A 46 2.83 6.10 -15.34
CA PRO A 46 2.14 4.86 -15.64
C PRO A 46 0.67 5.17 -15.93
N SER A 47 0.11 4.74 -17.06
CA SER A 47 -1.32 4.95 -17.28
C SER A 47 -2.13 4.14 -16.27
N PRO A 48 -3.34 4.58 -15.86
CA PRO A 48 -4.24 3.73 -15.10
C PRO A 48 -4.40 2.36 -15.77
N SER A 49 -4.36 1.29 -14.97
CA SER A 49 -4.45 -0.09 -15.43
C SER A 49 -5.56 -0.84 -14.69
N HIS A 50 -6.07 -1.92 -15.29
CA HIS A 50 -7.19 -2.69 -14.78
C HIS A 50 -6.99 -4.19 -15.08
N CYS A 51 -7.74 -5.03 -14.38
CA CYS A 51 -7.73 -6.49 -14.55
C CYS A 51 -9.01 -7.04 -15.17
N GLY A 52 -9.77 -6.18 -15.87
CA GLY A 52 -11.07 -6.53 -16.41
C GLY A 52 -12.12 -6.71 -15.31
N SER A 53 -12.97 -7.70 -15.49
CA SER A 53 -14.11 -8.00 -14.62
C SER A 53 -14.32 -9.50 -14.37
N SER A 54 -13.41 -10.34 -14.88
CA SER A 54 -13.43 -11.79 -14.73
C SER A 54 -12.03 -12.36 -14.48
N VAL A 55 -11.99 -13.59 -13.97
CA VAL A 55 -10.75 -14.32 -13.73
C VAL A 55 -9.98 -14.56 -15.03
N GLU A 56 -10.71 -14.86 -16.11
CA GLU A 56 -10.15 -15.08 -17.43
C GLU A 56 -9.48 -13.81 -17.97
N GLU A 57 -10.16 -12.66 -17.87
CA GLU A 57 -9.61 -11.37 -18.27
C GLU A 57 -8.38 -10.99 -17.43
N ALA A 58 -8.46 -11.15 -16.10
CA ALA A 58 -7.35 -10.84 -15.21
C ALA A 58 -6.10 -11.67 -15.54
N LYS A 59 -6.26 -12.97 -15.81
CA LYS A 59 -5.16 -13.85 -16.23
C LYS A 59 -4.59 -13.43 -17.60
N GLN A 60 -5.46 -13.11 -18.56
CA GLN A 60 -5.03 -12.65 -19.89
C GLN A 60 -4.25 -11.32 -19.84
N LEU A 61 -4.62 -10.44 -18.91
CA LEU A 61 -3.96 -9.15 -18.67
C LEU A 61 -2.70 -9.26 -17.78
N GLY A 62 -2.33 -10.47 -17.33
CA GLY A 62 -1.15 -10.70 -16.50
C GLY A 62 -1.30 -10.15 -15.08
N CYS A 63 -2.52 -10.02 -14.58
CA CYS A 63 -2.79 -9.60 -13.21
C CYS A 63 -2.47 -10.71 -12.21
N LEU A 64 -2.19 -10.28 -10.97
CA LEU A 64 -1.86 -11.15 -9.86
C LEU A 64 -2.98 -11.09 -8.83
N PHE A 65 -3.33 -12.25 -8.25
CA PHE A 65 -4.32 -12.29 -7.19
C PHE A 65 -3.69 -11.92 -5.84
N ASP A 66 -4.25 -10.91 -5.19
CA ASP A 66 -3.90 -10.45 -3.85
C ASP A 66 -4.89 -11.05 -2.85
N GLU A 67 -4.43 -12.06 -2.09
CA GLU A 67 -5.24 -12.73 -1.05
C GLU A 67 -5.55 -11.82 0.15
N LEU A 68 -4.71 -10.81 0.43
CA LEU A 68 -4.99 -9.85 1.49
C LEU A 68 -6.22 -9.02 1.13
N SER A 69 -6.34 -8.52 -0.10
CA SER A 69 -7.45 -7.67 -0.53
C SER A 69 -8.58 -8.41 -1.28
N PHE A 70 -8.42 -9.71 -1.55
CA PHE A 70 -9.27 -10.49 -2.46
C PHE A 70 -9.42 -9.85 -3.84
N ALA A 71 -8.33 -9.27 -4.35
CA ALA A 71 -8.37 -8.47 -5.57
C ALA A 71 -7.45 -9.03 -6.65
N TRP A 72 -7.89 -8.98 -7.90
CA TRP A 72 -7.00 -9.08 -9.05
C TRP A 72 -6.32 -7.73 -9.28
N GLN A 73 -5.00 -7.70 -9.14
CA GLN A 73 -4.19 -6.49 -9.15
C GLN A 73 -3.26 -6.44 -10.36
N PRO A 74 -3.18 -5.30 -11.07
CA PRO A 74 -2.14 -5.07 -12.05
C PRO A 74 -0.76 -5.10 -11.36
N PRO A 75 0.32 -5.52 -12.03
CA PRO A 75 1.66 -5.58 -11.44
C PRO A 75 2.13 -4.28 -10.77
N ALA A 76 1.68 -3.11 -11.27
CA ALA A 76 2.02 -1.80 -10.71
C ALA A 76 1.41 -1.52 -9.32
N CYS A 77 0.30 -2.18 -8.97
CA CYS A 77 -0.37 -2.04 -7.66
C CYS A 77 -0.19 -3.27 -6.76
N TYR A 78 0.36 -4.36 -7.28
CA TYR A 78 0.61 -5.57 -6.50
C TYR A 78 1.80 -5.40 -5.55
N ASP A 79 1.54 -5.49 -4.24
CA ASP A 79 2.57 -5.38 -3.21
C ASP A 79 2.76 -6.72 -2.48
N GLY A 80 3.46 -7.64 -3.16
CA GLY A 80 3.72 -9.00 -2.68
C GLY A 80 4.42 -9.07 -1.31
N GLU A 81 5.16 -8.02 -0.91
CA GLU A 81 5.79 -7.98 0.41
C GLU A 81 4.75 -7.89 1.53
N THR A 82 3.81 -6.94 1.44
CA THR A 82 2.76 -6.81 2.48
C THR A 82 1.82 -8.02 2.47
N ILE A 83 1.56 -8.61 1.31
CA ILE A 83 0.78 -9.85 1.17
C ILE A 83 1.50 -11.00 1.88
N GLY A 84 2.79 -11.20 1.61
CA GLY A 84 3.59 -12.23 2.28
C GLY A 84 3.65 -12.06 3.81
N GLU A 85 3.81 -10.81 4.28
CA GLU A 85 3.76 -10.49 5.72
C GLU A 85 2.39 -10.81 6.34
N PHE A 86 1.30 -10.59 5.59
CA PHE A 86 -0.06 -10.91 6.01
C PHE A 86 -0.28 -12.42 6.13
N LEU A 87 0.08 -13.18 5.09
CA LEU A 87 -0.04 -14.65 5.07
C LEU A 87 0.82 -15.30 6.16
N ALA A 88 1.98 -14.74 6.49
CA ALA A 88 2.83 -15.23 7.57
C ALA A 88 2.29 -14.91 8.98
N ALA A 89 1.41 -13.92 9.13
CA ALA A 89 0.91 -13.46 10.43
C ALA A 89 -0.24 -14.32 11.00
N GLY A 90 -0.78 -15.26 10.23
CA GLY A 90 -1.84 -16.13 10.70
C GLY A 90 -2.23 -17.22 9.73
N SER A 91 -2.85 -18.28 10.26
CA SER A 91 -3.60 -19.25 9.47
C SER A 91 -4.97 -18.64 9.19
N TRP A 92 -5.17 -18.19 7.96
CA TRP A 92 -6.43 -17.61 7.49
C TRP A 92 -7.30 -18.73 6.94
N GLU A 93 -8.57 -18.78 7.35
CA GLU A 93 -9.52 -19.78 6.89
C GLU A 93 -10.68 -19.08 6.19
N PHE A 94 -11.14 -19.68 5.11
CA PHE A 94 -12.18 -19.15 4.23
C PHE A 94 -13.27 -20.20 4.03
N PHE A 95 -14.52 -19.75 3.94
CA PHE A 95 -15.67 -20.63 3.79
C PHE A 95 -16.62 -20.10 2.73
N ALA A 96 -17.31 -21.00 2.04
CA ALA A 96 -18.33 -20.65 1.07
C ALA A 96 -19.68 -20.30 1.73
N ASP A 97 -19.86 -20.70 3.00
CA ASP A 97 -21.08 -20.52 3.78
C ASP A 97 -20.84 -19.85 5.14
N GLU A 98 -21.91 -19.28 5.71
CA GLU A 98 -21.89 -18.64 7.04
C GLU A 98 -21.66 -19.66 8.17
N ASP A 99 -22.18 -20.88 8.01
CA ASP A 99 -22.13 -21.96 9.01
C ASP A 99 -20.75 -22.64 9.10
N SER A 100 -19.80 -22.23 8.25
CA SER A 100 -18.42 -22.72 8.22
C SER A 100 -18.29 -24.22 7.91
N THR A 101 -19.17 -24.73 7.06
CA THR A 101 -19.24 -26.15 6.71
C THR A 101 -18.49 -26.48 5.42
N GLU A 102 -18.32 -25.50 4.54
CA GLU A 102 -17.70 -25.65 3.22
C GLU A 102 -16.42 -24.81 3.15
N PRO A 103 -15.25 -25.38 3.52
CA PRO A 103 -13.98 -24.65 3.47
C PRO A 103 -13.57 -24.37 2.01
N VAL A 104 -13.06 -23.16 1.77
CA VAL A 104 -12.49 -22.75 0.49
C VAL A 104 -10.96 -22.79 0.57
N PRO A 105 -10.29 -23.64 -0.22
CA PRO A 105 -8.83 -23.66 -0.29
C PRO A 105 -8.24 -22.34 -0.80
N HIS A 106 -7.06 -21.96 -0.29
CA HIS A 106 -6.35 -20.73 -0.69
C HIS A 106 -6.13 -20.63 -2.21
N ASP A 107 -5.76 -21.74 -2.86
CA ASP A 107 -5.52 -21.81 -4.30
C ASP A 107 -6.80 -21.71 -5.15
N GLN A 108 -7.97 -21.79 -4.52
CA GLN A 108 -9.28 -21.64 -5.17
C GLN A 108 -9.92 -20.28 -4.95
N LEU A 109 -9.45 -19.47 -3.98
CA LEU A 109 -10.00 -18.14 -3.70
C LEU A 109 -10.08 -17.25 -4.94
N ALA A 110 -9.03 -17.28 -5.77
CA ALA A 110 -8.97 -16.47 -6.97
C ALA A 110 -10.06 -16.83 -8.02
N LEU A 111 -10.72 -17.97 -7.85
CA LEU A 111 -11.71 -18.55 -8.77
C LEU A 111 -13.15 -18.46 -8.25
N THR A 112 -13.36 -18.03 -6.99
CA THR A 112 -14.70 -17.97 -6.41
C THR A 112 -15.51 -16.84 -7.01
N ALA A 113 -16.74 -17.14 -7.46
CA ALA A 113 -17.66 -16.12 -7.96
C ALA A 113 -18.45 -15.43 -6.83
N GLU A 114 -18.75 -16.18 -5.76
CA GLU A 114 -19.48 -15.69 -4.59
C GLU A 114 -18.54 -15.10 -3.54
N PRO A 115 -19.01 -14.16 -2.69
CA PRO A 115 -18.24 -13.66 -1.57
C PRO A 115 -17.84 -14.78 -0.61
N VAL A 116 -16.58 -14.80 -0.17
CA VAL A 116 -16.11 -15.77 0.83
C VAL A 116 -16.35 -15.25 2.24
N HIS A 117 -16.66 -16.16 3.16
CA HIS A 117 -16.88 -15.86 4.56
C HIS A 117 -15.56 -15.91 5.34
N VAL A 118 -15.28 -14.83 6.09
CA VAL A 118 -14.05 -14.67 6.87
C VAL A 118 -14.37 -14.37 8.34
N THR A 119 -13.43 -14.74 9.21
CA THR A 119 -13.52 -14.43 10.65
C THR A 119 -13.39 -12.93 10.89
N PHE A 120 -13.95 -12.43 12.00
CA PHE A 120 -13.69 -11.04 12.40
C PHE A 120 -12.19 -10.78 12.65
N ARG A 121 -11.46 -11.79 13.13
CA ARG A 121 -9.99 -11.72 13.29
C ARG A 121 -9.28 -11.45 11.96
N PHE A 122 -9.68 -12.15 10.89
CA PHE A 122 -9.20 -11.88 9.54
C PHE A 122 -9.50 -10.43 9.14
N HIS A 123 -10.74 -9.96 9.31
CA HIS A 123 -11.13 -8.61 8.89
C HIS A 123 -10.31 -7.52 9.60
N VAL A 124 -10.05 -7.67 10.91
CA VAL A 124 -9.16 -6.74 11.64
C VAL A 124 -7.74 -6.78 11.07
N ALA A 125 -7.19 -7.96 10.81
CA ALA A 125 -5.86 -8.11 10.21
C ALA A 125 -5.81 -7.48 8.80
N HIS A 126 -6.78 -7.79 7.94
CA HIS A 126 -6.97 -7.17 6.63
C HIS A 126 -6.92 -5.64 6.72
N CYS A 127 -7.72 -5.02 7.61
CA CYS A 127 -7.72 -3.57 7.80
C CYS A 127 -6.35 -3.01 8.22
N MET A 128 -5.64 -3.71 9.11
CA MET A 128 -4.30 -3.30 9.56
C MET A 128 -3.26 -3.43 8.43
N PHE A 129 -3.30 -4.52 7.67
CA PHE A 129 -2.34 -4.79 6.59
C PHE A 129 -2.59 -3.92 5.35
N LEU A 130 -3.84 -3.63 4.99
CA LEU A 130 -4.13 -2.64 3.95
C LEU A 130 -3.64 -1.25 4.33
N ARG A 131 -3.72 -0.87 5.61
CA ARG A 131 -3.13 0.39 6.08
C ARG A 131 -1.60 0.39 5.91
N ARG A 132 -0.93 -0.73 6.17
CA ARG A 132 0.52 -0.89 5.92
C ARG A 132 0.85 -0.79 4.44
N GLN A 133 0.11 -1.51 3.60
CA GLN A 133 0.25 -1.50 2.13
C GLN A 133 0.13 -0.07 1.60
N MET A 134 -0.92 0.66 2.02
CA MET A 134 -1.12 2.05 1.65
C MET A 134 0.10 2.93 1.99
N VAL A 135 0.61 2.85 3.22
CA VAL A 135 1.80 3.62 3.65
C VAL A 135 3.03 3.20 2.85
N ARG A 136 3.21 1.91 2.58
CA ARG A 136 4.36 1.39 1.81
C ARG A 136 4.34 1.88 0.36
N LEU A 137 3.19 1.85 -0.30
CA LEU A 137 3.00 2.36 -1.66
C LEU A 137 3.29 3.87 -1.72
N LEU A 138 2.75 4.64 -0.75
CA LEU A 138 3.02 6.08 -0.62
C LEU A 138 4.51 6.39 -0.47
N ARG A 139 5.23 5.64 0.38
CA ARG A 139 6.69 5.83 0.58
C ARG A 139 7.52 5.51 -0.66
N ARG A 140 7.03 4.62 -1.53
CA ARG A 140 7.70 4.22 -2.78
C ARG A 140 7.36 5.10 -3.97
N GLY A 141 6.34 5.95 -3.86
CA GLY A 141 5.79 6.63 -5.03
C GLY A 141 5.04 5.68 -5.98
N ALA A 142 4.65 4.49 -5.51
CA ALA A 142 4.06 3.43 -6.34
C ALA A 142 2.56 3.62 -6.52
N ALA A 143 2.02 3.14 -7.64
CA ALA A 143 0.58 3.18 -7.93
C ALA A 143 -0.24 2.48 -6.83
N MET A 144 -1.50 2.89 -6.68
CA MET A 144 -2.41 2.36 -5.68
C MET A 144 -3.77 2.09 -6.30
N ASP A 145 -4.41 1.00 -5.90
CA ASP A 145 -5.70 0.60 -6.42
C ASP A 145 -6.87 1.39 -5.81
N SER A 146 -8.00 1.38 -6.53
CA SER A 146 -9.18 2.15 -6.18
C SER A 146 -9.86 1.72 -4.86
N HIS A 147 -9.61 0.50 -4.38
CA HIS A 147 -10.16 -0.03 -3.13
C HIS A 147 -9.34 0.40 -1.91
N ILE A 148 -8.01 0.33 -1.98
CA ILE A 148 -7.11 0.81 -0.92
C ILE A 148 -7.18 2.33 -0.79
N GLY A 149 -7.09 3.06 -1.91
CA GLY A 149 -7.04 4.52 -1.87
C GLY A 149 -8.39 5.20 -1.59
N ALA A 150 -9.50 4.45 -1.59
CA ALA A 150 -10.81 5.00 -1.25
C ALA A 150 -10.88 5.44 0.22
N TYR A 151 -11.07 6.75 0.46
CA TYR A 151 -11.16 7.29 1.83
C TYR A 151 -12.25 6.61 2.67
N LYS A 152 -13.41 6.29 2.07
CA LYS A 152 -14.49 5.55 2.74
C LYS A 152 -14.01 4.19 3.29
N HIS A 153 -13.09 3.53 2.60
CA HIS A 153 -12.56 2.24 3.01
C HIS A 153 -11.56 2.40 4.17
N THR A 154 -10.73 3.45 4.17
CA THR A 154 -9.89 3.82 5.32
C THR A 154 -10.73 4.09 6.58
N VAL A 155 -11.85 4.82 6.44
CA VAL A 155 -12.77 5.09 7.56
C VAL A 155 -13.42 3.81 8.07
N HIS A 156 -13.86 2.92 7.16
CA HIS A 156 -14.37 1.60 7.50
C HIS A 156 -13.34 0.80 8.30
N CYS A 157 -12.10 0.69 7.81
CA CYS A 157 -11.01 0.00 8.50
C CYS A 157 -10.79 0.54 9.92
N GLY A 158 -10.79 1.86 10.09
CA GLY A 158 -10.69 2.50 11.41
C GLY A 158 -11.80 2.08 12.37
N LYS A 159 -13.06 2.06 11.89
CA LYS A 159 -14.21 1.62 12.69
C LYS A 159 -14.13 0.13 13.03
N THR A 160 -13.76 -0.71 12.08
CA THR A 160 -13.60 -2.17 12.29
C THR A 160 -12.58 -2.45 13.38
N MET A 161 -11.41 -1.78 13.35
CA MET A 161 -10.36 -1.95 14.36
C MET A 161 -10.78 -1.48 15.76
N LEU A 162 -11.63 -0.46 15.86
CA LEU A 162 -12.13 0.06 17.14
C LEU A 162 -13.28 -0.76 17.72
N ASN A 163 -14.03 -1.47 16.89
CA ASN A 163 -15.24 -2.16 17.28
C ASN A 163 -14.95 -3.56 17.88
N LYS A 164 -14.24 -3.58 19.02
CA LYS A 164 -13.82 -4.81 19.72
C LYS A 164 -14.91 -5.48 20.59
N ALA A 165 -15.99 -4.79 20.94
CA ALA A 165 -16.91 -5.30 21.95
C ALA A 165 -17.77 -6.47 21.41
N GLY A 166 -17.57 -7.66 21.98
CA GLY A 166 -18.49 -8.80 21.82
C GLY A 166 -18.38 -9.62 20.54
N ARG A 167 -17.49 -9.29 19.60
CA ARG A 167 -17.23 -10.10 18.41
C ARG A 167 -15.98 -10.96 18.64
N GLY A 168 -16.20 -12.24 18.89
CA GLY A 168 -15.13 -13.24 19.02
C GLY A 168 -14.46 -13.54 17.67
N ASN A 169 -13.88 -14.74 17.54
CA ASN A 169 -13.33 -15.21 16.27
C ASN A 169 -14.40 -15.70 15.29
N ASP A 170 -15.68 -15.55 15.61
CA ASP A 170 -16.73 -16.08 14.75
C ASP A 170 -16.77 -15.31 13.41
N ARG A 171 -17.34 -15.98 12.40
CA ARG A 171 -17.37 -15.51 11.01
C ARG A 171 -18.58 -14.61 10.85
N TYR A 172 -18.31 -13.34 10.61
CA TYR A 172 -19.35 -12.30 10.62
C TYR A 172 -19.32 -11.44 9.36
N THR A 173 -18.35 -11.66 8.47
CA THR A 173 -18.06 -10.72 7.39
C THR A 173 -17.73 -11.49 6.12
N THR A 174 -18.22 -10.97 5.01
CA THR A 174 -17.96 -11.51 3.67
C THR A 174 -16.90 -10.67 2.95
N ALA A 175 -16.14 -11.30 2.08
CA ALA A 175 -15.14 -10.67 1.23
C ALA A 175 -15.41 -11.04 -0.24
N PRO A 176 -15.91 -10.11 -1.07
CA PRO A 176 -16.08 -10.35 -2.49
C PRO A 176 -14.74 -10.31 -3.23
N ILE A 177 -14.65 -10.98 -4.38
CA ILE A 177 -13.54 -10.80 -5.31
C ILE A 177 -13.65 -9.44 -6.00
N LEU A 178 -12.54 -8.70 -6.03
CA LEU A 178 -12.47 -7.33 -6.52
C LEU A 178 -11.60 -7.21 -7.78
N TYR A 179 -11.98 -6.26 -8.65
CA TYR A 179 -11.20 -5.86 -9.83
C TYR A 179 -10.97 -4.34 -9.80
N PRO A 180 -10.21 -3.82 -8.82
CA PRO A 180 -10.04 -2.38 -8.67
C PRO A 180 -9.18 -1.79 -9.79
N VAL A 181 -9.38 -0.50 -10.07
CA VAL A 181 -8.53 0.24 -11.02
C VAL A 181 -7.24 0.66 -10.32
N CYS A 182 -6.10 0.32 -10.90
CA CYS A 182 -4.78 0.75 -10.43
C CYS A 182 -4.45 2.14 -10.99
N LYS A 183 -4.17 3.10 -10.11
CA LYS A 183 -3.90 4.50 -10.49
C LYS A 183 -2.54 4.98 -9.95
N PRO A 184 -1.78 5.76 -10.73
CA PRO A 184 -0.63 6.52 -10.22
C PRO A 184 -1.02 7.38 -9.01
N LEU A 185 -0.10 7.60 -8.08
CA LEU A 185 -0.36 8.42 -6.89
C LEU A 185 -0.75 9.87 -7.22
N GLN A 186 -0.29 10.39 -8.35
CA GLN A 186 -0.60 11.74 -8.80
C GLN A 186 -2.09 11.91 -9.08
N ASP A 187 -2.77 10.84 -9.52
CA ASP A 187 -4.18 10.83 -9.89
C ASP A 187 -5.13 10.76 -8.68
N TRP A 188 -4.58 10.68 -7.46
CA TRP A 188 -5.36 10.66 -6.22
C TRP A 188 -5.58 12.04 -5.59
N ARG A 189 -4.99 13.10 -6.18
CA ARG A 189 -5.09 14.48 -5.70
C ARG A 189 -6.13 15.33 -6.45
N SER A 190 -6.77 14.77 -7.48
CA SER A 190 -7.81 15.42 -8.29
C SER A 190 -9.17 15.37 -7.63
#